data_AF-A0A4W5PAT0-F1
#
_entry.id   AF-A0A4W5PAT0-F1
#
_cell.length_a   1.000
_cell.length_b   1.000
_cell.length_c   1.000
_cell.angle_alpha   90.00
_cell.angle_beta   90.00
_cell.angle_gamma   90.00
#
_symmetry.space_group_name_H-M   'P 1'
#
loop_
_entity.id
_entity.type
_entity.pdbx_description
1 polymer ?
#
loop_
_entity_poly.entity_id
_entity_poly.type
_entity_poly.pdbx_seq_one_letter_code
_entity_poly.pdbx_strand_id
1 'polypeptide(L)'
;MGQGSEQCEPEWLDAEDPLFILYTSGSTGKPKGVLHTVAGYLLYTSLTFKYVFDHQPDDVYWCTADIGWITGHSYITYGPLANGATSVLFEGIPVHPHVGRFWEVIEKYRVTKFYTAPTAIRLLMKYGKEPLQK
;
A
#
# COMPACT_ATOMS: atom_id res chain seq x y z
N MET A 1 26.47 18.71 1.94
CA MET A 1 25.00 18.54 1.77
C MET A 1 24.45 19.91 1.45
N GLY A 2 23.78 20.07 0.31
CA GLY A 2 23.31 21.39 -0.13
C GLY A 2 22.26 21.94 0.82
N GLN A 3 22.33 23.24 1.13
CA GLN A 3 21.29 23.97 1.86
C GLN A 3 20.06 24.10 0.96
N GLY A 4 19.16 23.12 1.02
CA GLY A 4 17.83 23.21 0.42
C GLY A 4 16.86 23.93 1.35
N SER A 5 15.90 24.66 0.77
CA SER A 5 14.75 25.22 1.50
C SER A 5 13.90 24.10 2.10
N GLU A 6 13.37 24.29 3.32
CA GLU A 6 12.38 23.38 3.92
C GLU A 6 10.99 23.48 3.25
N GLN A 7 10.77 24.53 2.46
CA GLN A 7 9.54 24.77 1.72
C GLN A 7 9.79 24.64 0.21
N CYS A 8 8.92 23.88 -0.46
CA CYS A 8 8.88 23.72 -1.90
C CYS A 8 7.42 23.83 -2.33
N GLU A 9 7.10 24.84 -3.14
CA GLU A 9 5.75 25.01 -3.69
C GLU A 9 5.43 23.87 -4.67
N PRO A 10 4.19 23.35 -4.67
CA PRO A 10 3.79 22.31 -5.62
C PRO A 10 3.67 22.87 -7.04
N GLU A 11 4.05 22.06 -8.02
CA GLU A 11 3.83 22.36 -9.44
C GLU A 11 2.34 22.16 -9.79
N TRP A 12 1.79 23.06 -10.60
CA TRP A 12 0.42 22.95 -11.09
C TRP A 12 0.39 22.05 -12.33
N LEU A 13 -0.34 20.95 -12.25
CA LEU A 13 -0.42 19.94 -13.30
C LEU A 13 -1.83 19.86 -13.89
N ASP A 14 -1.91 19.58 -15.20
CA ASP A 14 -3.15 19.24 -15.88
C ASP A 14 -3.62 17.83 -15.49
N ALA A 15 -4.92 17.59 -15.64
CA ALA A 15 -5.54 16.30 -15.27
C ALA A 15 -4.90 15.09 -15.97
N GLU A 16 -4.45 15.29 -17.21
CA GLU A 16 -3.86 14.25 -18.07
C GLU A 16 -2.33 14.27 -18.08
N ASP A 17 -1.70 15.06 -17.22
CA ASP A 17 -0.25 15.03 -17.11
C ASP A 17 0.23 13.65 -16.61
N PRO A 18 1.42 13.18 -17.05
CA PRO A 18 2.04 11.96 -16.55
C PRO A 18 2.27 12.00 -15.04
N LEU A 19 1.74 11.02 -14.31
CA LEU A 19 1.99 10.87 -12.86
C LEU A 19 3.13 9.89 -12.59
N PHE A 20 3.05 8.67 -13.12
CA PHE A 20 4.13 7.67 -13.01
C PHE A 20 4.07 6.63 -14.13
N ILE A 21 5.20 5.95 -14.35
CA ILE A 21 5.30 4.77 -15.19
C ILE A 21 5.62 3.57 -14.31
N LEU A 22 4.77 2.54 -14.35
CA LEU A 22 5.01 1.28 -13.66
C LEU A 22 5.24 0.15 -14.66
N TYR A 23 6.41 -0.47 -14.58
CA TYR A 23 6.73 -1.60 -15.46
C TYR A 23 6.05 -2.89 -14.98
N THR A 24 5.44 -3.60 -15.92
CA THR A 24 4.75 -4.87 -15.67
C THR A 24 5.34 -5.98 -16.54
N SER A 25 5.37 -7.21 -16.01
CA SER A 25 5.82 -8.40 -16.74
C SER A 25 4.78 -8.81 -17.79
N GLY A 26 4.82 -8.17 -18.96
CA GLY A 26 3.97 -8.54 -20.09
C GLY A 26 4.26 -9.96 -20.60
N SER A 27 3.27 -10.59 -21.26
CA SER A 27 3.37 -11.96 -21.80
C SER A 27 4.39 -12.13 -22.95
N THR A 28 4.87 -11.02 -23.53
CA THR A 28 5.70 -11.02 -24.75
C THR A 28 7.19 -10.75 -24.49
N GLY A 29 7.68 -10.98 -23.27
CA GLY A 29 9.12 -11.02 -22.92
C GLY A 29 9.76 -9.69 -22.50
N LYS A 30 9.36 -8.54 -23.05
CA LYS A 30 9.83 -7.22 -22.57
C LYS A 30 8.80 -6.58 -21.61
N PRO A 31 9.22 -6.10 -20.42
CA PRO A 31 8.34 -5.37 -19.53
C PRO A 31 7.72 -4.16 -20.22
N LYS A 32 6.41 -3.94 -20.00
CA LYS A 32 5.68 -2.80 -20.56
C LYS A 32 5.52 -1.73 -19.48
N GLY A 33 5.91 -0.49 -19.80
CA GLY A 33 5.70 0.66 -18.93
C GLY A 33 4.26 1.14 -19.04
N VAL A 34 3.47 0.92 -18.00
CA VAL A 34 2.09 1.41 -17.91
C VAL A 34 2.14 2.83 -17.36
N LEU A 35 1.63 3.79 -18.13
CA LEU A 35 1.53 5.19 -17.72
C LEU A 35 0.17 5.44 -17.05
N HIS A 36 0.20 6.11 -15.91
CA HIS A 36 -1.00 6.67 -15.26
C HIS A 36 -0.92 8.20 -15.25
N THR A 37 -2.06 8.86 -15.47
CA THR A 37 -2.19 10.32 -15.43
C THR A 37 -2.70 10.81 -14.07
N VAL A 38 -2.50 12.09 -13.76
CA VAL A 38 -2.69 12.67 -12.41
C VAL A 38 -4.12 12.49 -11.87
N ALA A 39 -5.12 13.12 -12.50
CA ALA A 39 -6.43 13.30 -11.87
C ALA A 39 -7.25 12.00 -11.82
N GLY A 40 -7.34 11.29 -12.94
CA GLY A 40 -8.12 10.06 -13.05
C GLY A 40 -7.62 8.97 -12.11
N TYR A 41 -6.30 8.78 -12.02
CA TYR A 41 -5.71 7.79 -11.13
C TYR A 41 -5.90 8.13 -9.65
N LEU A 42 -5.64 9.39 -9.26
CA LEU A 42 -5.81 9.82 -7.88
C LEU A 42 -7.27 9.73 -7.43
N LEU A 43 -8.21 10.15 -8.30
CA LEU A 43 -9.64 10.02 -8.04
C LEU A 43 -10.06 8.56 -7.86
N TYR A 44 -9.64 7.68 -8.78
CA TYR A 44 -9.97 6.26 -8.71
C TYR A 44 -9.47 5.64 -7.41
N THR A 45 -8.19 5.80 -7.09
CA THR A 45 -7.59 5.20 -5.88
C THR A 45 -8.16 5.79 -4.61
N SER A 46 -8.47 7.08 -4.58
CA SER A 46 -9.12 7.73 -3.43
C SER A 46 -10.53 7.18 -3.19
N LEU A 47 -11.36 7.08 -4.24
CA LEU A 47 -12.72 6.58 -4.14
C LEU A 47 -12.77 5.10 -3.79
N THR A 48 -11.96 4.25 -4.45
CA THR A 48 -11.94 2.83 -4.13
C THR A 48 -11.39 2.58 -2.73
N PHE A 49 -10.38 3.34 -2.30
CA PHE A 49 -9.88 3.24 -0.93
C PHE A 49 -11.00 3.52 0.08
N LYS A 50 -11.71 4.64 -0.09
CA LYS A 50 -12.82 5.03 0.78
C LYS A 50 -13.94 3.98 0.82
N TYR A 51 -14.45 3.58 -0.34
CA TYR A 51 -15.68 2.79 -0.41
C TYR A 51 -15.46 1.28 -0.34
N VAL A 52 -14.37 0.74 -0.88
CA VAL A 52 -14.11 -0.71 -0.88
C VAL A 52 -13.61 -1.18 0.47
N PHE A 53 -12.74 -0.41 1.11
CA PHE A 53 -12.27 -0.73 2.47
C PHE A 53 -13.19 -0.18 3.55
N ASP A 54 -14.21 0.60 3.17
CA ASP A 54 -15.09 1.33 4.10
C ASP A 54 -14.26 2.08 5.14
N HIS A 55 -13.33 2.91 4.65
CA HIS A 55 -12.36 3.59 5.50
C HIS A 55 -13.02 4.75 6.22
N GLN A 56 -12.86 4.77 7.55
CA GLN A 56 -13.31 5.81 8.45
C GLN A 56 -12.12 6.58 9.04
N PRO A 57 -12.30 7.84 9.51
CA PRO A 57 -11.18 8.68 9.97
C PRO A 57 -10.33 8.11 11.13
N ASP A 58 -10.90 7.22 11.95
CA ASP A 58 -10.25 6.58 13.08
C ASP A 58 -9.61 5.22 12.75
N ASP A 59 -9.73 4.76 11.51
CA ASP A 59 -9.14 3.50 11.07
C ASP A 59 -7.61 3.59 10.98
N VAL A 60 -6.95 2.50 11.39
CA VAL A 60 -5.55 2.24 11.09
C VAL A 60 -5.48 1.19 9.98
N TYR A 61 -5.03 1.63 8.81
CA TYR A 61 -4.96 0.82 7.60
C TYR A 61 -3.58 0.17 7.45
N TRP A 62 -3.54 -1.09 7.03
CA TRP A 62 -2.29 -1.75 6.70
C TRP A 62 -2.41 -2.62 5.44
N CYS A 63 -1.67 -2.23 4.40
CA CYS A 63 -1.41 -3.08 3.23
C CYS A 63 0.00 -3.66 3.31
N THR A 64 0.13 -4.97 3.14
CA THR A 64 1.43 -5.68 3.20
C THR A 64 2.11 -5.81 1.84
N ALA A 65 1.62 -5.10 0.81
CA ALA A 65 2.26 -5.10 -0.49
C ALA A 65 3.60 -4.36 -0.43
N ASP A 66 4.38 -4.46 -1.50
CA ASP A 66 5.55 -3.60 -1.71
C ASP A 66 5.19 -2.45 -2.66
N ILE A 67 5.83 -1.29 -2.49
CA ILE A 67 5.58 -0.10 -3.31
C ILE A 67 5.93 -0.30 -4.79
N GLY A 68 6.78 -1.27 -5.13
CA GLY A 68 7.10 -1.65 -6.52
C GLY A 68 5.95 -2.33 -7.26
N TRP A 69 4.81 -2.61 -6.61
CA TRP A 69 3.61 -3.15 -7.24
C TRP A 69 2.51 -2.10 -7.33
N ILE A 70 1.56 -2.30 -8.25
CA ILE A 70 0.41 -1.39 -8.39
C ILE A 70 -0.43 -1.31 -7.11
N THR A 71 -0.48 -2.41 -6.34
CA THR A 71 -1.13 -2.42 -5.03
C THR A 71 -0.47 -1.45 -4.06
N GLY A 72 0.86 -1.34 -4.06
CA GLY A 72 1.58 -0.40 -3.20
C GLY A 72 1.43 1.05 -3.65
N HIS A 73 1.44 1.31 -4.97
CA HIS A 73 1.11 2.65 -5.47
C HIS A 73 -0.30 3.05 -5.04
N SER A 74 -1.31 2.24 -5.38
CA SER A 74 -2.71 2.57 -5.17
C SER A 74 -3.13 2.56 -3.70
N TYR A 75 -2.65 1.58 -2.92
CA TYR A 75 -3.19 1.26 -1.60
C TYR A 75 -2.16 1.24 -0.48
N ILE A 76 -0.90 1.62 -0.71
CA ILE A 76 0.00 2.08 0.38
C ILE A 76 0.14 3.60 0.30
N THR A 77 0.24 4.15 -0.91
CA THR A 77 0.58 5.57 -1.11
C THR A 77 -0.64 6.41 -1.49
N TYR A 78 -1.09 6.38 -2.75
CA TYR A 78 -2.00 7.39 -3.28
C TYR A 78 -3.38 7.37 -2.62
N GLY A 79 -4.07 6.23 -2.60
CA GLY A 79 -5.42 6.11 -2.03
C GLY A 79 -5.49 6.46 -0.53
N PRO A 80 -4.68 5.82 0.34
CA PRO A 80 -4.67 6.12 1.76
C PRO A 80 -4.28 7.57 2.08
N LEU A 81 -3.19 8.08 1.50
CA LEU A 81 -2.72 9.44 1.79
C LEU A 81 -3.69 10.50 1.28
N ALA A 82 -4.31 10.29 0.10
CA ALA A 82 -5.34 11.20 -0.41
C ALA A 82 -6.61 11.24 0.46
N ASN A 83 -6.86 10.20 1.26
CA ASN A 83 -7.95 10.15 2.23
C ASN A 83 -7.52 10.54 3.66
N GLY A 84 -6.26 10.92 3.87
CA GLY A 84 -5.75 11.25 5.21
C GLY A 84 -5.66 10.06 6.15
N ALA A 85 -5.54 8.84 5.63
CA ALA A 85 -5.53 7.62 6.42
C ALA A 85 -4.25 7.47 7.25
N THR A 86 -4.40 7.00 8.49
CA THR A 86 -3.26 6.48 9.25
C THR A 86 -2.89 5.11 8.72
N SER A 87 -1.66 4.97 8.21
CA SER A 87 -1.20 3.72 7.58
C SER A 87 0.05 3.14 8.24
N VAL A 88 0.15 1.81 8.29
CA VAL A 88 1.37 1.11 8.69
C VAL A 88 2.23 0.85 7.45
N LEU A 89 3.42 1.45 7.40
CA LEU A 89 4.46 1.09 6.42
C LEU A 89 5.31 -0.05 7.00
N PHE A 90 5.33 -1.20 6.31
CA PHE A 90 5.95 -2.42 6.81
C PHE A 90 7.15 -2.82 5.96
N GLU A 91 8.30 -2.98 6.61
CA GLU A 91 9.50 -3.58 6.04
C GLU A 91 9.70 -4.97 6.65
N GLY A 92 9.74 -6.00 5.81
CA GLY A 92 9.99 -7.37 6.23
C GLY A 92 9.09 -8.39 5.53
N ILE A 93 8.98 -9.57 6.14
CA ILE A 93 8.18 -10.69 5.61
C ILE A 93 7.23 -11.24 6.69
N PRO A 94 6.16 -11.97 6.32
CA PRO A 94 5.13 -12.42 7.27
C PRO A 94 5.61 -13.31 8.42
N VAL A 95 6.80 -13.89 8.30
CA VAL A 95 7.32 -14.93 9.20
C VAL A 95 8.65 -14.57 9.87
N HIS A 96 9.13 -13.34 9.71
CA HIS A 96 10.37 -12.89 10.35
C HIS A 96 10.08 -11.80 11.39
N PRO A 97 10.59 -11.91 12.63
CA PRO A 97 11.46 -12.99 13.14
C PRO A 97 10.73 -14.30 13.48
N HIS A 98 9.39 -14.33 13.48
CA HIS A 98 8.58 -15.55 13.64
C HIS A 98 7.22 -15.41 12.96
N VAL A 99 6.45 -16.51 12.90
CA VAL A 99 5.14 -16.62 12.21
C VAL A 99 4.04 -15.73 12.81
N GLY A 100 4.25 -15.22 14.03
CA GLY A 100 3.33 -14.31 14.70
C GLY A 100 3.44 -12.86 14.22
N ARG A 101 4.40 -12.53 13.35
CA ARG A 101 4.80 -11.15 13.05
C ARG A 101 3.64 -10.26 12.60
N PHE A 102 2.78 -10.74 11.72
CA PHE A 102 1.64 -9.95 11.24
C PHE A 102 0.65 -9.64 12.36
N TRP A 103 0.38 -10.60 13.23
CA TRP A 103 -0.55 -10.43 14.34
C TRP A 103 0.00 -9.44 15.38
N GLU A 104 1.31 -9.49 15.66
CA GLU A 104 1.96 -8.51 16.54
C GLU A 104 1.85 -7.08 15.99
N VAL A 105 2.01 -6.89 14.68
CA VAL A 105 1.87 -5.56 14.04
C VAL A 105 0.43 -5.08 14.14
N ILE A 106 -0.54 -5.97 13.89
CA ILE A 106 -1.97 -5.67 14.03
C ILE A 106 -2.29 -5.26 15.46
N GLU A 107 -1.83 -6.02 16.45
CA GLU A 107 -2.08 -5.75 17.86
C GLU A 107 -1.40 -4.46 18.33
N LYS A 108 -0.11 -4.31 18.03
CA LYS A 108 0.70 -3.16 18.46
C LYS A 108 0.14 -1.84 17.95
N TYR A 109 -0.27 -1.78 16.68
CA TYR A 109 -0.76 -0.55 16.06
C TYR A 109 -2.29 -0.47 15.99
N ARG A 110 -3.00 -1.48 16.52
CA ARG A 110 -4.46 -1.58 16.48
C ARG A 110 -5.01 -1.42 15.06
N VAL A 111 -4.42 -2.15 14.12
CA VAL A 111 -4.85 -2.16 12.71
C VAL A 111 -6.31 -2.58 12.63
N THR A 112 -7.14 -1.74 12.03
CA THR A 112 -8.58 -1.98 11.83
C THR A 112 -8.88 -2.50 10.43
N LYS A 113 -8.03 -2.20 9.44
CA LYS A 113 -8.15 -2.66 8.05
C LYS A 113 -6.86 -3.33 7.60
N PHE A 114 -6.92 -4.63 7.31
CA PHE A 114 -5.76 -5.41 6.89
C PHE A 114 -5.89 -5.91 5.45
N TYR A 115 -4.92 -5.59 4.59
CA TYR A 115 -4.90 -5.96 3.18
C TYR A 115 -3.62 -6.71 2.81
N THR A 116 -3.75 -7.96 2.38
CA THR A 116 -2.61 -8.81 2.02
C THR A 116 -2.91 -9.73 0.84
N ALA A 117 -1.87 -10.34 0.27
CA ALA A 117 -1.99 -11.28 -0.82
C ALA A 117 -2.48 -12.67 -0.34
N PRO A 118 -3.30 -13.39 -1.11
CA PRO A 118 -3.68 -14.77 -0.79
C PRO A 118 -2.49 -15.72 -0.57
N THR A 119 -1.36 -15.45 -1.23
CA THR A 119 -0.11 -16.22 -1.02
C THR A 119 0.42 -16.08 0.39
N ALA A 120 0.36 -14.89 1.00
CA ALA A 120 0.75 -14.69 2.40
C ALA A 120 -0.22 -15.39 3.36
N ILE A 121 -1.52 -15.34 3.09
CA ILE A 121 -2.54 -16.06 3.88
C ILE A 121 -2.26 -17.57 3.85
N ARG A 122 -2.05 -18.15 2.67
CA ARG A 122 -1.73 -19.59 2.53
C ARG A 122 -0.44 -19.98 3.25
N LEU A 123 0.57 -19.12 3.22
CA LEU A 123 1.82 -19.34 3.97
C LEU A 123 1.54 -19.44 5.48
N LEU A 124 0.79 -18.48 6.04
CA LEU A 124 0.47 -18.45 7.47
C LEU A 124 -0.41 -19.64 7.89
N MET A 125 -1.38 -20.04 7.05
CA MET A 125 -2.25 -21.20 7.30
C MET A 125 -1.48 -22.51 7.49
N LYS A 126 -0.30 -22.66 6.87
CA LYS A 126 0.55 -23.87 7.01
C LYS A 126 0.97 -24.13 8.48
N TYR A 127 1.02 -23.08 9.30
CA TYR A 127 1.47 -23.16 10.69
C TYR A 127 0.31 -23.36 11.69
N GLY A 128 -0.93 -23.55 11.20
CA GLY A 128 -2.08 -23.79 12.06
C GLY A 128 -2.42 -22.59 12.95
N LYS A 129 -3.00 -22.88 14.13
CA LYS A 129 -3.43 -21.86 15.10
C LYS A 129 -2.42 -21.57 16.21
N GLU A 130 -1.34 -22.35 16.30
CA GLU A 130 -0.32 -22.19 17.36
C GLU A 130 0.23 -20.75 17.48
N PRO A 131 0.48 -20.00 16.40
CA PRO A 131 0.96 -18.61 16.49
C PRO A 131 -0.03 -17.62 17.12
N LEU A 132 -1.30 -18.00 17.31
CA LEU A 132 -2.38 -17.17 17.85
C LEU A 132 -2.74 -17.53 19.31
N GLN A 133 -2.09 -18.54 19.91
CA GLN A 133 -2.44 -19.10 21.22
C GLN A 133 -1.47 -18.70 22.34
N LYS A 134 -0.71 -17.62 22.16
CA LYS A 134 0.16 -17.08 23.20
C LYS A 134 -0.50 -15.93 23.95
#